data_AF-A0A450YJF5-F1
#
_entry.id   AF-A0A450YJF5-F1
#
_cell.length_a   1.000
_cell.length_b   1.000
_cell.length_c   1.000
_cell.angle_alpha   90.00
_cell.angle_beta   90.00
_cell.angle_gamma   90.00
#
_symmetry.space_group_name_H-M   'P 1'
#
loop_
_entity.id
_entity.type
_entity.pdbx_description
1 polymer ?
#
loop_
_entity_poly.entity_id
_entity_poly.type
_entity_poly.pdbx_seq_one_letter_code
_entity_poly.pdbx_strand_id
1 'polypeptide(L)'
;MLPRRSLSPSNVYGSWIGTKGAAATYNIPIALRLSGDLDVDALRASLSWMVERHEALRTYFPNTEGEARAEMLSVSAFEFPIHDLRHLPPAEWQLQRRVDEHATRPFDLAQGPLFRAEILRLGEHHGQEVDVLLINMHHIIGDG
;
A
#
# COMPACT_ATOMS: atom_id res chain seq x y z
N MET A 1 -38.94 15.82 2.96
CA MET A 1 -38.85 14.38 2.62
C MET A 1 -37.49 14.17 1.96
N LEU A 2 -36.48 13.82 2.76
CA LEU A 2 -35.08 13.67 2.29
C LEU A 2 -34.83 12.20 1.92
N PRO A 3 -34.17 11.88 0.80
CA PRO A 3 -33.88 10.50 0.46
C PRO A 3 -32.70 9.98 1.30
N ARG A 4 -32.91 8.78 1.88
CA ARG A 4 -31.92 7.98 2.60
C ARG A 4 -30.76 7.65 1.66
N ARG A 5 -29.54 8.07 2.00
CA ARG A 5 -28.31 7.52 1.38
C ARG A 5 -28.09 6.12 1.93
N SER A 6 -28.32 5.14 1.07
CA SER A 6 -27.95 3.74 1.26
C SER A 6 -26.43 3.62 1.43
N LEU A 7 -25.97 3.13 2.59
CA LEU A 7 -24.58 2.75 2.81
C LEU A 7 -24.36 1.41 2.10
N SER A 8 -23.60 1.43 1.01
CA SER A 8 -23.07 0.20 0.39
C SER A 8 -21.83 -0.26 1.17
N PRO A 9 -21.74 -1.53 1.61
CA PRO A 9 -20.54 -2.09 2.20
C PRO A 9 -19.59 -2.53 1.07
N SER A 10 -19.01 -1.58 0.35
CA SER A 10 -18.01 -1.89 -0.68
C SER A 10 -16.64 -2.09 -0.04
N ASN A 11 -16.26 -3.37 0.15
CA ASN A 11 -15.00 -3.78 0.78
C ASN A 11 -13.74 -3.53 -0.07
N VAL A 12 -13.85 -3.13 -1.33
CA VAL A 12 -12.72 -2.66 -2.15
C VAL A 12 -13.27 -1.67 -3.18
N TYR A 13 -12.49 -0.63 -3.51
CA TYR A 13 -12.42 0.16 -4.76
C TYR A 13 -12.30 1.68 -4.53
N GLY A 14 -11.14 2.24 -4.88
CA GLY A 14 -10.95 3.55 -5.54
C GLY A 14 -11.29 4.85 -4.81
N SER A 15 -12.20 4.84 -3.83
CA SER A 15 -12.75 6.07 -3.24
C SER A 15 -11.72 6.94 -2.50
N TRP A 16 -10.58 6.36 -2.10
CA TRP A 16 -9.52 7.04 -1.36
C TRP A 16 -8.29 7.36 -2.21
N ILE A 17 -8.14 6.73 -3.38
CA ILE A 17 -6.92 6.85 -4.19
C ILE A 17 -7.10 8.02 -5.17
N GLY A 18 -6.45 9.15 -4.90
CA GLY A 18 -6.41 10.27 -5.84
C GLY A 18 -5.51 9.95 -7.04
N THR A 19 -6.08 9.94 -8.25
CA THR A 19 -5.31 9.81 -9.50
C THR A 19 -4.66 11.15 -9.87
N LYS A 20 -3.56 11.54 -9.22
CA LYS A 20 -2.82 12.75 -9.61
C LYS A 20 -1.32 12.51 -9.75
N GLY A 21 -0.84 12.52 -11.00
CA GLY A 21 0.57 12.67 -11.35
C GLY A 21 1.07 11.70 -12.43
N ALA A 22 1.87 12.19 -13.38
CA ALA A 22 2.46 11.38 -14.46
C ALA A 22 3.42 10.28 -13.94
N ALA A 23 3.99 10.45 -12.74
CA ALA A 23 4.82 9.45 -12.06
C ALA A 23 4.01 8.27 -11.48
N ALA A 24 2.68 8.41 -11.35
CA ALA A 24 1.79 7.36 -10.89
C ALA A 24 1.29 6.44 -12.02
N THR A 25 1.63 6.73 -13.28
CA THR A 25 1.20 5.96 -14.47
C THR A 25 1.57 4.48 -14.38
N TYR A 26 2.65 4.17 -13.66
CA TYR A 26 3.23 2.83 -13.58
C TYR A 26 3.09 2.19 -12.20
N ASN A 27 2.45 2.89 -11.26
CA ASN A 27 2.14 2.37 -9.94
C ASN A 27 0.81 1.62 -9.98
N ILE A 28 0.71 0.54 -9.22
CA ILE A 28 -0.52 -0.23 -8.98
C ILE A 28 -0.89 -0.10 -7.50
N PRO A 29 -1.44 1.04 -7.07
CA PRO A 29 -1.83 1.24 -5.67
C PRO A 29 -3.12 0.51 -5.33
N ILE A 30 -3.15 -0.11 -4.15
CA ILE A 30 -4.30 -0.80 -3.56
C ILE A 30 -4.45 -0.31 -2.13
N ALA A 31 -5.67 0.05 -1.74
CA ALA A 31 -6.01 0.37 -0.36
C ALA A 31 -7.14 -0.56 0.10
N LEU A 32 -6.88 -1.34 1.16
CA LEU A 32 -7.81 -2.29 1.74
C LEU A 32 -8.25 -1.79 3.11
N ARG A 33 -9.56 -1.66 3.31
CA ARG A 33 -10.13 -1.39 4.64
C ARG A 33 -10.31 -2.70 5.38
N LEU A 34 -9.73 -2.79 6.57
CA LEU A 34 -9.78 -3.95 7.45
C LEU A 34 -10.66 -3.56 8.64
N SER A 35 -11.75 -4.31 8.86
CA SER A 35 -12.68 -4.06 9.95
C SER A 35 -12.66 -5.21 10.95
N GLY A 36 -12.68 -4.89 12.24
CA GLY A 36 -12.60 -5.85 13.34
C GLY A 36 -11.20 -5.94 13.95
N ASP A 37 -11.02 -6.93 14.82
CA ASP A 37 -9.78 -7.12 15.57
C ASP A 37 -8.66 -7.63 14.66
N LEU A 38 -7.83 -6.71 14.15
CA LEU A 38 -6.68 -7.03 13.32
C LEU A 38 -5.47 -7.43 14.17
N ASP A 39 -4.98 -8.66 13.96
CA ASP A 39 -3.65 -9.06 14.39
C ASP A 39 -2.60 -8.48 13.44
N VAL A 40 -2.04 -7.33 13.83
CA VAL A 40 -1.11 -6.57 13.00
C VAL A 40 0.24 -7.29 12.83
N ASP A 41 0.67 -8.05 13.84
CA ASP A 41 1.91 -8.80 13.75
C ASP A 41 1.76 -9.99 12.79
N ALA A 42 0.62 -10.68 12.83
CA ALA A 42 0.30 -11.71 11.86
C ALA A 42 0.20 -11.16 10.42
N LEU A 43 -0.41 -9.97 10.23
CA LEU A 43 -0.45 -9.31 8.92
C LEU A 43 0.95 -8.95 8.41
N ARG A 44 1.80 -8.36 9.28
CA ARG A 44 3.19 -8.02 8.95
C ARG A 44 4.04 -9.26 8.62
N ALA A 45 3.84 -10.35 9.37
CA ALA A 45 4.48 -11.64 9.08
C ALA A 45 4.01 -12.19 7.71
N SER A 46 2.73 -12.03 7.38
CA SER A 46 2.17 -12.47 6.10
C SER A 46 2.74 -11.69 4.91
N LEU A 47 2.94 -10.37 5.06
CA LEU A 47 3.62 -9.53 4.06
C LEU A 47 5.09 -9.96 3.86
N SER A 48 5.77 -10.27 4.97
CA SER A 48 7.16 -10.76 4.93
C SER A 48 7.26 -12.10 4.20
N TRP A 49 6.35 -13.03 4.51
CA TRP A 49 6.27 -14.31 3.84
C TRP A 49 5.93 -14.19 2.34
N MET A 50 5.07 -13.24 1.98
CA MET A 50 4.76 -12.95 0.57
C MET A 50 6.01 -12.47 -0.19
N VAL A 51 6.79 -11.55 0.36
CA VAL A 51 8.05 -11.09 -0.25
C VAL A 51 9.09 -12.21 -0.33
N GLU A 52 9.19 -13.06 0.70
CA GLU A 52 10.08 -14.21 0.68
C GLU A 52 9.71 -15.20 -0.44
N ARG A 53 8.41 -15.52 -0.54
CA ARG A 53 7.86 -16.48 -1.50
C ARG A 53 7.92 -16.02 -2.96
N HIS A 54 7.77 -14.73 -3.23
CA HIS A 54 7.60 -14.20 -4.58
C HIS A 54 8.84 -13.42 -5.03
N GLU A 55 9.68 -14.04 -5.87
CA GLU A 55 10.89 -13.42 -6.41
C GLU A 55 10.62 -12.09 -7.11
N ALA A 56 9.51 -11.99 -7.86
CA ALA A 56 9.11 -10.77 -8.55
C ALA A 56 9.01 -9.54 -7.61
N LEU A 57 8.56 -9.72 -6.36
CA LEU A 57 8.47 -8.62 -5.39
C LEU A 57 9.84 -8.12 -4.93
N ARG A 58 10.88 -8.95 -5.08
CA ARG A 58 12.27 -8.65 -4.74
C ARG A 58 13.07 -8.15 -5.94
N THR A 59 12.51 -8.18 -7.14
CA THR A 59 13.21 -7.82 -8.38
C THR A 59 13.34 -6.30 -8.56
N TYR A 60 14.51 -5.86 -9.01
CA TYR A 60 14.81 -4.50 -9.46
C TYR A 60 15.71 -4.53 -10.71
N PHE A 61 15.88 -3.38 -11.36
CA PHE A 61 16.47 -3.24 -12.70
C PHE A 61 17.60 -2.19 -12.69
N PRO A 62 18.81 -2.54 -12.23
CA PRO A 62 19.93 -1.60 -12.20
C PRO A 62 20.27 -1.07 -13.58
N ASN A 63 20.69 0.20 -13.65
CA ASN A 63 21.17 0.79 -14.89
C ASN A 63 22.58 0.28 -15.20
N THR A 64 22.69 -0.81 -15.95
CA THR A 64 23.97 -1.31 -16.46
C THR A 64 24.19 -0.84 -17.89
N GLU A 65 25.44 -0.56 -18.28
CA GLU A 65 25.84 0.08 -19.56
C GLU A 65 25.31 -0.64 -20.82
N GLY A 66 24.03 -0.43 -21.14
CA GLY A 66 23.34 -1.01 -22.31
C GLY A 66 22.75 -2.41 -22.12
N GLU A 67 22.86 -3.02 -20.94
CA GLU A 67 22.24 -4.32 -20.64
C GLU A 67 21.02 -4.15 -19.72
N ALA A 68 19.88 -4.71 -20.13
CA ALA A 68 18.75 -4.86 -19.23
C ALA A 68 18.99 -6.09 -18.34
N ARG A 69 19.22 -5.87 -17.04
CA ARG A 69 19.40 -6.92 -16.05
C ARG A 69 18.35 -6.79 -14.95
N ALA A 70 17.88 -7.94 -14.48
CA ALA A 70 17.01 -8.05 -13.33
C ALA A 70 17.82 -8.64 -12.18
N GLU A 71 17.83 -7.97 -11.04
CA GLU A 71 18.49 -8.41 -9.82
C GLU A 71 17.49 -8.50 -8.66
N MET A 72 17.83 -9.24 -7.61
CA MET A 72 16.94 -9.44 -6.46
C MET A 72 17.51 -8.83 -5.18
N LEU A 73 16.68 -8.10 -4.47
CA LEU A 73 16.93 -7.67 -3.10
C LEU A 73 16.80 -8.85 -2.12
N SER A 74 17.52 -8.76 -1.01
CA SER A 74 17.28 -9.59 0.18
C SER A 74 15.90 -9.29 0.77
N VAL A 75 15.26 -10.29 1.39
CA VAL A 75 14.00 -10.11 2.15
C VAL A 75 14.15 -9.04 3.22
N SER A 76 15.35 -8.89 3.80
CA SER A 76 15.65 -7.89 4.82
C SER A 76 15.62 -6.43 4.33
N ALA A 77 15.54 -6.20 3.01
CA ALA A 77 15.38 -4.86 2.43
C ALA A 77 13.94 -4.32 2.53
N PHE A 78 13.00 -5.15 2.98
CA PHE A 78 11.58 -4.81 3.04
C PHE A 78 11.15 -4.56 4.48
N GLU A 79 10.58 -3.37 4.70
CA GLU A 79 9.94 -2.98 5.95
C GLU A 79 8.46 -2.68 5.69
N PHE A 80 7.61 -3.01 6.67
CA PHE A 80 6.18 -2.77 6.60
C PHE A 80 5.76 -1.92 7.80
N PRO A 81 5.91 -0.58 7.71
CA PRO A 81 5.68 0.30 8.83
C PRO A 81 4.19 0.33 9.23
N ILE A 82 3.98 0.51 10.53
CA ILE A 82 2.66 0.68 11.13
C ILE A 82 2.57 2.14 11.60
N HIS A 83 1.54 2.84 11.13
CA HIS A 83 1.29 4.23 11.48
C HIS A 83 0.02 4.33 12.30
N ASP A 84 0.16 4.75 13.55
CA ASP A 84 -0.98 4.97 14.43
C ASP A 84 -1.57 6.37 14.20
N LEU A 85 -2.77 6.43 13.62
CA LEU A 85 -3.50 7.65 13.35
C LEU A 85 -4.67 7.86 14.33
N ARG A 86 -4.90 6.94 15.27
CA ARG A 86 -6.06 6.93 16.21
C ARG A 86 -6.20 8.20 17.03
N HIS A 87 -5.09 8.90 17.26
CA HIS A 87 -5.02 10.08 18.12
C HIS A 87 -4.64 11.36 17.36
N LEU A 88 -4.61 11.33 16.02
CA LEU A 88 -4.22 12.48 15.21
C LEU A 88 -5.45 13.24 14.68
N PRO A 89 -5.60 14.55 14.99
CA PRO A 89 -6.62 15.38 14.37
C PRO A 89 -6.15 16.01 13.03
N PRO A 90 -7.03 16.14 12.01
CA PRO A 90 -8.19 15.30 11.70
C PRO A 90 -7.74 13.99 11.04
N ALA A 91 -8.16 12.85 11.58
CA ALA A 91 -7.71 11.53 11.15
C ALA A 91 -8.01 11.25 9.67
N GLU A 92 -9.13 11.74 9.15
CA GLU A 92 -9.51 11.59 7.74
C GLU A 92 -8.54 12.31 6.80
N TRP A 93 -8.06 13.49 7.19
CA TRP A 93 -7.10 14.24 6.38
C TRP A 93 -5.72 13.58 6.40
N GLN A 94 -5.29 13.07 7.56
CA GLN A 94 -4.04 12.31 7.67
C GLN A 94 -4.10 11.02 6.86
N LEU A 95 -5.22 10.29 6.94
CA LEU A 95 -5.47 9.11 6.12
C LEU A 95 -5.38 9.44 4.63
N GLN A 96 -6.13 10.44 4.17
CA GLN A 96 -6.14 10.81 2.75
C GLN A 96 -4.74 11.20 2.26
N ARG A 97 -4.01 11.98 3.05
CA ARG A 97 -2.63 12.35 2.73
C ARG A 97 -1.71 11.14 2.60
N ARG A 98 -1.78 10.19 3.54
CA ARG A 98 -0.98 8.97 3.50
C ARG A 98 -1.32 8.11 2.30
N VAL A 99 -2.60 7.96 1.98
CA VAL A 99 -3.05 7.24 0.78
C VAL A 99 -2.48 7.88 -0.47
N ASP A 100 -2.57 9.20 -0.61
CA ASP A 100 -2.07 9.92 -1.79
C ASP A 100 -0.53 9.86 -1.89
N GLU A 101 0.18 10.07 -0.78
CA GLU A 101 1.65 9.96 -0.70
C GLU A 101 2.09 8.52 -1.07
N HIS A 102 1.43 7.50 -0.54
CA HIS A 102 1.72 6.10 -0.85
C HIS A 102 1.33 5.71 -2.27
N ALA A 103 0.29 6.29 -2.85
CA ALA A 103 -0.12 6.00 -4.23
C ALA A 103 0.82 6.64 -5.25
N THR A 104 1.27 7.87 -4.98
CA THR A 104 1.99 8.70 -5.95
C THR A 104 3.50 8.66 -5.82
N ARG A 105 4.05 8.19 -4.68
CA ARG A 105 5.51 8.08 -4.50
C ARG A 105 6.14 7.25 -5.63
N PRO A 106 7.10 7.79 -6.40
CA PRO A 106 7.73 7.04 -7.48
C PRO A 106 8.54 5.87 -6.93
N PHE A 107 8.73 4.84 -7.76
CA PHE A 107 9.70 3.78 -7.50
C PHE A 107 10.99 4.07 -8.29
N ASP A 108 12.14 3.82 -7.67
CA ASP A 108 13.42 3.82 -8.36
C ASP A 108 13.69 2.41 -8.91
N LEU A 109 13.54 2.24 -10.23
CA LEU A 109 13.79 0.97 -10.90
C LEU A 109 15.20 0.46 -10.69
N ALA A 110 16.19 1.36 -10.56
CA ALA A 110 17.59 1.00 -10.47
C ALA A 110 18.03 0.52 -9.08
N GLN A 111 17.27 0.85 -8.04
CA GLN A 111 17.61 0.55 -6.65
C GLN A 111 16.57 -0.34 -5.95
N GLY A 112 15.32 -0.30 -6.39
CA GLY A 112 14.21 -0.92 -5.67
C GLY A 112 14.04 -0.36 -4.24
N PRO A 113 13.25 -1.04 -3.39
CA PRO A 113 12.29 -2.09 -3.74
C PRO A 113 11.15 -1.55 -4.61
N LEU A 114 10.62 -2.39 -5.51
CA LEU A 114 9.51 -2.05 -6.41
C LEU A 114 8.13 -2.44 -5.87
N PHE A 115 8.10 -2.97 -4.65
CA PHE A 115 6.92 -3.31 -3.88
C PHE A 115 7.00 -2.62 -2.50
N ARG A 116 5.89 -2.08 -2.02
CA ARG A 116 5.78 -1.49 -0.68
C ARG A 116 4.40 -1.72 -0.08
N ALA A 117 4.36 -1.86 1.25
CA ALA A 117 3.12 -1.88 1.99
C ALA A 117 3.27 -1.16 3.34
N GLU A 118 2.19 -0.53 3.80
CA GLU A 118 2.11 0.09 5.13
C GLU A 118 0.72 -0.10 5.74
N ILE A 119 0.66 -0.12 7.07
CA ILE A 119 -0.57 -0.34 7.83
C ILE A 119 -0.91 0.94 8.59
N LEU A 120 -2.10 1.47 8.38
CA LEU A 120 -2.61 2.65 9.09
C LEU A 120 -3.63 2.21 10.13
N ARG A 121 -3.36 2.47 11.41
CA ARG A 121 -4.33 2.24 12.50
C ARG A 121 -5.25 3.44 12.63
N LEU A 122 -6.56 3.26 12.45
CA LEU A 122 -7.53 4.37 12.53
C LEU A 122 -8.37 4.32 13.81
N GLY A 123 -8.52 3.13 14.40
CA GLY A 123 -9.26 2.94 15.65
C GLY A 123 -10.74 2.71 15.41
N GLU A 124 -11.56 2.99 16.41
CA GLU A 124 -12.99 2.69 16.34
C GLU A 124 -13.74 3.63 15.39
N HIS A 125 -14.49 3.06 14.45
CA HIS A 125 -15.41 3.76 13.57
C HIS A 125 -16.74 3.00 13.51
N HIS A 126 -17.81 3.62 14.03
CA HIS A 126 -19.15 3.02 14.14
C HIS A 126 -19.21 1.73 14.99
N GLY A 127 -18.47 1.69 16.11
CA GLY A 127 -18.50 0.53 17.03
C GLY A 127 -17.63 -0.65 16.59
N GLN A 128 -16.73 -0.46 15.61
CA GLN A 128 -15.79 -1.47 15.14
C GLN A 128 -14.41 -0.86 14.98
N GLU A 129 -13.36 -1.59 15.36
CA GLU A 129 -11.98 -1.26 14.99
C GLU A 129 -11.83 -1.26 13.46
N VAL A 130 -11.15 -0.24 12.94
CA VAL A 130 -10.89 -0.07 11.51
C VAL A 130 -9.44 0.29 11.31
N ASP A 131 -8.80 -0.45 10.42
CA ASP A 131 -7.44 -0.21 9.95
C ASP A 131 -7.42 -0.18 8.41
N VAL A 132 -6.36 0.36 7.83
CA VAL A 132 -6.17 0.40 6.38
C VAL A 132 -4.81 -0.20 6.03
N LEU A 133 -4.80 -1.19 5.14
CA LEU A 133 -3.58 -1.70 4.51
C LEU A 133 -3.40 -1.03 3.16
N LEU A 134 -2.28 -0.34 2.99
CA LEU A 134 -1.87 0.23 1.73
C LEU A 134 -0.82 -0.67 1.09
N ILE A 135 -1.01 -1.03 -0.17
CA ILE A 135 -0.07 -1.80 -0.99
C ILE A 135 0.18 -1.00 -2.27
N ASN A 136 1.41 -0.98 -2.74
CA ASN A 136 1.72 -0.43 -4.05
C ASN A 136 2.89 -1.20 -4.65
N MET A 137 2.86 -1.38 -5.96
CA MET A 137 3.95 -1.98 -6.72
C MET A 137 4.09 -1.30 -8.07
N HIS A 138 5.28 -1.38 -8.65
CA HIS A 138 5.48 -0.98 -10.04
C HIS A 138 4.93 -2.08 -10.98
N HIS A 139 4.18 -1.72 -12.01
CA HIS A 139 3.55 -2.68 -12.93
C HIS A 139 4.54 -3.70 -13.53
N ILE A 140 5.78 -3.28 -13.83
CA ILE A 140 6.85 -4.16 -14.32
C ILE A 140 7.10 -5.44 -13.49
N ILE A 141 6.74 -5.46 -12.19
CA ILE A 141 6.85 -6.65 -11.33
C ILE A 141 5.50 -7.32 -11.03
N GLY A 142 4.41 -6.82 -11.62
CA GLY A 142 3.03 -7.27 -11.40
C GLY A 142 2.30 -7.78 -12.65
N ASP A 143 2.61 -7.26 -13.84
CA ASP A 143 1.96 -7.64 -15.11
C ASP A 143 2.93 -8.06 -16.24
N GLY A 144 4.23 -8.08 -15.96
CA GLY A 144 5.29 -8.51 -16.89
C GLY A 144 5.20 -9.96 -17.34
#